data_AF-A0A7C3TPG7-F1
#
_entry.id   AF-A0A7C3TPG7-F1
#
_cell.length_a   1.000
_cell.length_b   1.000
_cell.length_c   1.000
_cell.angle_alpha   90.00
_cell.angle_beta   90.00
_cell.angle_gamma   90.00
#
_symmetry.space_group_name_H-M   'P 1'
#
loop_
_entity.id
_entity.type
_entity.pdbx_description
1 polymer ?
#
loop_
_entity_poly.entity_id
_entity_poly.type
_entity_poly.pdbx_seq_one_letter_code
_entity_poly.pdbx_strand_id
1 'polypeptide(L)'
;MKKITASLLIIFLFAITGIVSAQSHDEMFNSVFKQEKRAYFSDNMHLKAAEFDQFWTIYGSFESDRATIAQQRLDLLKNYVEKYQTMSNEDADAFMKKWLVVDKKEDAMRMKYYSKMKKALGAKVAAHFIQLDDYIQTAIKFEILDELPFIGEFTH
;
A
#
# COMPACT_ATOMS: atom_id res chain seq x y z
N MET A 1 17.63 0.44 -14.79
CA MET A 1 16.30 0.00 -14.29
C MET A 1 16.52 -0.59 -12.92
N LYS A 2 16.10 0.11 -11.86
CA LYS A 2 16.56 -0.17 -10.49
C LYS A 2 15.80 -1.39 -9.93
N LYS A 3 16.55 -2.26 -9.27
CA LYS A 3 16.26 -3.64 -8.84
C LYS A 3 15.08 -3.83 -7.86
N ILE A 4 14.23 -2.81 -7.69
CA ILE A 4 13.16 -2.76 -6.69
C ILE A 4 11.98 -3.66 -7.09
N THR A 5 11.69 -3.78 -8.39
CA THR A 5 10.61 -4.66 -8.89
C THR A 5 10.89 -6.13 -8.61
N ALA A 6 12.15 -6.56 -8.73
CA ALA A 6 12.53 -7.95 -8.46
C ALA A 6 12.46 -8.31 -6.96
N SER A 7 12.76 -7.37 -6.06
CA SER A 7 12.64 -7.59 -4.61
C SER A 7 11.19 -7.65 -4.14
N LEU A 8 10.31 -6.82 -4.71
CA LEU A 8 8.86 -6.84 -4.43
C LEU A 8 8.18 -8.12 -4.96
N LEU A 9 8.64 -8.67 -6.08
CA LEU A 9 8.13 -9.91 -6.69
C LEU A 9 8.41 -11.17 -5.85
N ILE A 10 9.59 -11.26 -5.23
CA ILE A 10 9.94 -12.39 -4.33
C ILE A 10 9.11 -12.34 -3.05
N ILE A 11 8.71 -11.14 -2.65
CA ILE A 11 7.99 -10.83 -1.42
C ILE A 11 6.52 -11.30 -1.51
N PHE A 12 5.88 -11.27 -2.68
CA PHE A 12 4.47 -11.70 -2.83
C PHE A 12 4.32 -13.22 -3.07
N LEU A 13 5.28 -13.86 -3.77
CA LEU A 13 5.23 -15.31 -4.06
C LEU A 13 5.23 -16.22 -2.82
N PHE A 14 5.75 -15.76 -1.66
CA PHE A 14 5.79 -16.55 -0.42
C PHE A 14 4.49 -16.53 0.39
N ALA A 15 3.52 -15.65 0.07
CA ALA A 15 2.23 -15.62 0.76
C ALA A 15 1.29 -16.77 0.34
N ILE A 16 1.62 -17.49 -0.74
CA ILE A 16 0.76 -18.54 -1.31
C ILE A 16 1.15 -19.95 -0.81
N THR A 17 2.36 -20.17 -0.29
CA THR A 17 2.76 -21.47 0.25
C THR A 17 2.44 -21.58 1.73
N GLY A 18 1.21 -21.97 2.04
CA GLY A 18 0.83 -22.41 3.37
C GLY A 18 1.59 -23.67 3.78
N ILE A 19 2.18 -23.61 4.98
CA ILE A 19 2.40 -24.66 6.00
C ILE A 19 3.79 -24.45 6.65
N VAL A 20 3.75 -24.25 7.97
CA VAL A 20 4.85 -23.99 8.94
C VAL A 20 5.10 -22.50 9.27
N SER A 21 4.54 -22.08 10.42
CA SER A 21 4.81 -20.84 11.18
C SER A 21 4.34 -19.50 10.56
N ALA A 22 3.04 -19.37 10.27
CA ALA A 22 2.42 -18.16 9.70
C ALA A 22 2.64 -16.86 10.51
N GLN A 23 2.80 -16.92 11.83
CA GLN A 23 2.89 -15.70 12.65
C GLN A 23 4.28 -15.02 12.59
N SER A 24 5.37 -15.79 12.53
CA SER A 24 6.73 -15.23 12.47
C SER A 24 7.10 -14.70 11.10
N HIS A 25 6.55 -15.30 10.04
CA HIS A 25 6.87 -14.91 8.66
C HIS A 25 6.18 -13.60 8.26
N ASP A 26 4.90 -13.42 8.58
CA ASP A 26 4.14 -12.20 8.26
C ASP A 26 4.66 -10.96 9.02
N GLU A 27 5.03 -11.13 10.29
CA GLU A 27 5.62 -10.06 11.11
C GLU A 27 7.01 -9.67 10.61
N MET A 28 7.86 -10.66 10.29
CA MET A 28 9.19 -10.42 9.72
C MET A 28 9.07 -9.70 8.37
N PHE A 29 8.19 -10.17 7.50
CA PHE A 29 7.90 -9.57 6.21
C PHE A 29 7.48 -8.11 6.32
N ASN A 30 6.49 -7.83 7.18
CA ASN A 30 5.98 -6.48 7.40
C ASN A 30 7.09 -5.56 7.96
N SER A 31 7.96 -6.09 8.82
CA SER A 31 9.11 -5.37 9.35
C SER A 31 10.14 -5.03 8.26
N VAL A 32 10.51 -6.01 7.42
CA VAL A 32 11.45 -5.81 6.31
C VAL A 32 10.89 -4.80 5.31
N PHE A 33 9.65 -4.94 4.89
CA PHE A 33 9.02 -4.02 3.95
C PHE A 33 8.98 -2.58 4.49
N LYS A 34 8.63 -2.39 5.77
CA LYS A 34 8.67 -1.08 6.43
C LYS A 34 10.09 -0.50 6.44
N GLN A 35 11.10 -1.33 6.70
CA GLN A 35 12.50 -0.91 6.69
C GLN A 35 12.95 -0.49 5.28
N GLU A 36 12.67 -1.29 4.26
CA GLU A 36 13.01 -1.00 2.86
C GLU A 36 12.32 0.28 2.38
N LYS A 37 11.03 0.45 2.71
CA LYS A 37 10.30 1.68 2.40
C LYS A 37 10.94 2.88 3.10
N ARG A 38 11.30 2.76 4.38
CA ARG A 38 11.99 3.82 5.12
C ARG A 38 13.34 4.16 4.49
N ALA A 39 14.13 3.16 4.07
CA ALA A 39 15.39 3.37 3.38
C ALA A 39 15.17 4.10 2.05
N TYR A 40 14.18 3.68 1.26
CA TYR A 40 13.82 4.35 0.00
C TYR A 40 13.51 5.84 0.19
N PHE A 41 12.69 6.21 1.19
CA PHE A 41 12.44 7.62 1.47
C PHE A 41 13.69 8.35 1.97
N SER A 42 14.51 7.70 2.81
CA SER A 42 15.77 8.27 3.30
C SER A 42 16.72 8.63 2.16
N ASP A 43 16.85 7.73 1.18
CA ASP A 43 17.78 7.87 0.05
C ASP A 43 17.30 8.88 -1.00
N ASN A 44 15.97 9.02 -1.17
CA ASN A 44 15.40 9.77 -2.29
C ASN A 44 14.78 11.12 -1.88
N MET A 45 14.40 11.34 -0.62
CA MET A 45 13.80 12.63 -0.22
C MET A 45 14.79 13.80 -0.25
N HIS A 46 16.09 13.51 -0.09
CA HIS A 46 17.19 14.49 -0.06
C HIS A 46 16.92 15.65 0.94
N LEU A 47 16.47 15.29 2.15
CA LEU A 47 16.13 16.24 3.21
C LEU A 47 17.37 16.96 3.74
N LYS A 48 17.21 18.23 4.08
CA LYS A 48 18.20 18.96 4.88
C LYS A 48 18.16 18.47 6.33
N ALA A 49 19.26 18.65 7.05
CA ALA A 49 19.34 18.27 8.47
C ALA A 49 18.20 18.89 9.31
N ALA A 50 17.84 20.15 9.07
CA ALA A 50 16.76 20.84 9.79
C ALA A 50 15.34 20.32 9.46
N GLU A 51 15.17 19.60 8.35
CA GLU A 51 13.87 19.09 7.89
C GLU A 51 13.60 17.66 8.41
N PHE A 52 14.64 16.97 8.89
CA PHE A 52 14.64 15.53 9.16
C PHE A 52 13.61 15.11 10.22
N ASP A 53 13.67 15.70 11.42
CA ASP A 53 12.81 15.29 12.54
C ASP A 53 11.32 15.56 12.28
N GLN A 54 11.03 16.71 11.67
CA GLN A 54 9.68 17.09 11.28
C GLN A 54 9.13 16.14 10.21
N PHE A 55 9.94 15.79 9.21
CA PHE A 55 9.54 14.83 8.18
C PHE A 55 9.20 13.48 8.79
N TRP A 56 10.11 12.89 9.58
CA TRP A 56 9.92 11.53 10.10
C TRP A 56 8.75 11.43 11.09
N THR A 57 8.45 12.51 11.81
CA THR A 57 7.28 12.59 12.68
C THR A 57 5.98 12.54 11.87
N ILE A 58 5.89 13.32 10.78
CA ILE A 58 4.71 13.33 9.89
C ILE A 58 4.61 12.00 9.14
N TYR A 59 5.74 11.46 8.66
CA TYR A 59 5.83 10.17 7.98
C TYR A 59 5.36 9.02 8.87
N GLY A 60 5.76 8.97 10.14
CA GLY A 60 5.31 7.92 11.07
C GLY A 60 3.79 7.91 11.25
N SER A 61 3.18 9.10 11.37
CA SER A 61 1.72 9.22 11.44
C SER A 61 1.05 8.77 10.13
N PHE A 62 1.65 9.12 8.99
CA PHE A 62 1.20 8.70 7.67
C PHE A 62 1.20 7.17 7.53
N GLU A 63 2.29 6.51 7.91
CA GLU A 63 2.38 5.05 7.82
C GLU A 63 1.39 4.34 8.75
N SER A 64 1.12 4.91 9.93
CA SER A 64 0.10 4.37 10.85
C SER A 64 -1.31 4.45 10.25
N ASP A 65 -1.68 5.60 9.68
CA ASP A 65 -2.98 5.75 9.00
C ASP A 65 -3.06 4.83 7.77
N ARG A 66 -1.97 4.73 6.99
CA ARG A 66 -1.87 3.86 5.83
C ARG A 66 -2.05 2.39 6.18
N ALA A 67 -1.43 1.91 7.27
CA ALA A 67 -1.55 0.53 7.71
C ALA A 67 -3.02 0.15 8.00
N THR A 68 -3.79 1.07 8.58
CA THR A 68 -5.21 0.86 8.87
C THR A 68 -6.03 0.69 7.58
N ILE A 69 -5.75 1.50 6.56
CA ILE A 69 -6.43 1.42 5.25
C ILE A 69 -5.98 0.16 4.50
N ALA A 70 -4.68 -0.17 4.55
CA ALA A 70 -4.13 -1.38 3.93
C ALA A 70 -4.77 -2.65 4.49
N GLN A 71 -5.00 -2.72 5.81
CA GLN A 71 -5.72 -3.86 6.41
C GLN A 71 -7.14 -3.99 5.85
N GLN A 72 -7.89 -2.89 5.70
CA GLN A 72 -9.23 -2.91 5.10
C GLN A 72 -9.19 -3.41 3.64
N ARG A 73 -8.16 -3.04 2.88
CA ARG A 73 -7.96 -3.52 1.51
C ARG A 73 -7.66 -5.02 1.48
N LEU A 74 -6.77 -5.49 2.35
CA LEU A 74 -6.42 -6.92 2.46
C LEU A 74 -7.64 -7.76 2.83
N ASP A 75 -8.43 -7.34 3.80
CA ASP A 75 -9.64 -8.05 4.20
C ASP A 75 -10.66 -8.09 3.05
N LEU A 76 -10.81 -6.98 2.31
CA LEU A 76 -11.69 -6.92 1.14
C LEU A 76 -11.21 -7.85 0.02
N LEU A 77 -9.90 -7.92 -0.24
CA LEU A 77 -9.29 -8.78 -1.24
C LEU A 77 -9.39 -10.27 -0.89
N LYS A 78 -9.20 -10.64 0.39
CA LYS A 78 -9.41 -12.02 0.86
C LYS A 78 -10.84 -12.49 0.58
N ASN A 79 -11.82 -11.67 0.96
CA ASN A 79 -13.23 -11.96 0.68
C ASN A 79 -13.52 -12.08 -0.82
N TYR A 80 -12.82 -11.33 -1.67
CA TYR A 80 -12.96 -11.40 -3.12
C TYR A 80 -12.42 -12.71 -3.68
N VAL A 81 -11.19 -13.08 -3.33
CA VAL A 81 -10.56 -14.32 -3.78
C VAL A 81 -11.33 -15.57 -3.33
N GLU A 82 -12.02 -15.50 -2.19
CA GLU A 82 -12.89 -16.60 -1.72
C GLU A 82 -14.20 -16.73 -2.51
N LYS A 83 -14.67 -15.65 -3.15
CA LYS A 83 -16.03 -15.60 -3.73
C LYS A 83 -16.07 -15.40 -5.24
N TYR A 84 -15.02 -14.90 -5.87
CA TYR A 84 -15.06 -14.35 -7.24
C TYR A 84 -15.68 -15.30 -8.28
N GLN A 85 -15.54 -16.62 -8.10
CA GLN A 85 -16.10 -17.62 -9.01
C GLN A 85 -17.64 -17.75 -8.93
N THR A 86 -18.24 -17.41 -7.79
CA THR A 86 -19.68 -17.61 -7.51
C THR A 86 -20.37 -16.31 -7.08
N MET A 87 -19.75 -15.15 -7.34
CA MET A 87 -20.33 -13.87 -6.96
C MET A 87 -21.63 -13.62 -7.74
N SER A 88 -22.69 -13.25 -7.02
CA SER A 88 -23.88 -12.68 -7.64
C SER A 88 -23.65 -11.22 -8.07
N ASN A 89 -24.61 -10.64 -8.80
CA ASN A 89 -24.58 -9.21 -9.13
C ASN A 89 -24.57 -8.33 -7.87
N GLU A 90 -25.31 -8.74 -6.83
CA GLU A 90 -25.37 -8.03 -5.56
C GLU A 90 -24.03 -8.11 -4.80
N ASP A 91 -23.36 -9.27 -4.83
CA ASP A 91 -22.01 -9.41 -4.25
C ASP A 91 -21.00 -8.52 -4.98
N ALA A 92 -21.06 -8.47 -6.32
CA ALA A 92 -20.20 -7.63 -7.15
C ALA A 92 -20.38 -6.13 -6.85
N ASP A 93 -21.62 -5.66 -6.78
CA ASP A 93 -21.93 -4.28 -6.41
C ASP A 93 -21.45 -3.96 -4.99
N ALA A 94 -21.69 -4.84 -4.02
CA ALA A 94 -21.26 -4.66 -2.65
C ALA A 94 -19.74 -4.62 -2.50
N PHE A 95 -19.01 -5.50 -3.21
CA PHE A 95 -17.55 -5.50 -3.25
C PHE A 95 -17.03 -4.20 -3.85
N MET A 96 -17.53 -3.79 -5.01
CA MET A 96 -17.04 -2.62 -5.71
C MET A 96 -17.31 -1.32 -4.92
N LYS A 97 -18.48 -1.22 -4.26
CA LYS A 97 -18.77 -0.09 -3.36
C LYS A 97 -17.76 0.00 -2.21
N LYS A 98 -17.40 -1.13 -1.59
CA LYS A 98 -16.39 -1.16 -0.51
C LYS A 98 -15.00 -0.81 -1.06
N TRP A 99 -14.65 -1.32 -2.23
CA TRP A 99 -13.38 -1.02 -2.91
C TRP A 99 -13.21 0.48 -3.12
N LEU A 100 -14.21 1.12 -3.73
CA LEU A 100 -14.20 2.56 -4.01
C LEU A 100 -14.17 3.40 -2.73
N VAL A 101 -14.79 2.94 -1.64
CA VAL A 101 -14.69 3.58 -0.33
C VAL A 101 -13.27 3.52 0.22
N VAL A 102 -12.58 2.39 0.09
CA VAL A 102 -11.17 2.24 0.51
C VAL A 102 -10.27 3.16 -0.30
N ASP A 103 -10.43 3.20 -1.63
CA ASP A 103 -9.65 4.09 -2.51
C ASP A 103 -9.87 5.56 -2.13
N LYS A 104 -11.12 5.97 -1.88
CA LYS A 104 -11.43 7.33 -1.40
C LYS A 104 -10.76 7.67 -0.05
N LYS A 105 -10.68 6.72 0.87
CA LYS A 105 -9.98 6.92 2.16
C LYS A 105 -8.48 7.14 1.94
N GLU A 106 -7.88 6.39 1.01
CA GLU A 106 -6.47 6.54 0.68
C GLU A 106 -6.17 7.93 0.08
N ASP A 107 -6.99 8.40 -0.86
CA ASP A 107 -6.84 9.75 -1.42
C ASP A 107 -7.02 10.84 -0.37
N ALA A 108 -8.02 10.70 0.51
CA ALA A 108 -8.22 11.62 1.62
C ALA A 108 -7.02 11.66 2.58
N MET A 109 -6.43 10.50 2.88
CA MET A 109 -5.21 10.41 3.66
C MET A 109 -4.03 11.12 2.96
N ARG A 110 -3.82 10.87 1.66
CA ARG A 110 -2.75 11.52 0.88
C ARG A 110 -2.88 13.04 0.90
N MET A 111 -4.10 13.57 0.70
CA MET A 111 -4.37 15.01 0.79
C MET A 111 -4.10 15.60 2.19
N LYS A 112 -4.50 14.88 3.24
CA LYS A 112 -4.23 15.25 4.64
C LYS A 112 -2.74 15.38 4.89
N TYR A 113 -1.94 14.39 4.47
CA TYR A 113 -0.50 14.39 4.74
C TYR A 113 0.30 15.30 3.82
N TYR A 114 -0.12 15.50 2.57
CA TYR A 114 0.40 16.59 1.73
C TYR A 114 0.25 17.94 2.43
N SER A 115 -0.94 18.23 2.97
CA SER A 115 -1.21 19.50 3.65
C SER A 115 -0.38 19.67 4.92
N LYS A 116 -0.24 18.61 5.75
CA LYS A 116 0.61 18.63 6.94
C LYS A 116 2.09 18.84 6.59
N MET A 117 2.61 18.06 5.64
CA MET A 117 3.99 18.14 5.22
C MET A 117 4.30 19.51 4.60
N LYS A 118 3.39 20.05 3.77
CA LYS A 118 3.53 21.37 3.16
C LYS A 118 3.63 22.47 4.22
N LYS A 119 2.82 22.39 5.27
CA LYS A 119 2.83 23.37 6.37
C LYS A 119 4.14 23.34 7.15
N ALA A 120 4.73 22.17 7.35
CA ALA A 120 5.95 22.01 8.13
C ALA A 120 7.24 22.25 7.32
N LEU A 121 7.30 21.75 6.09
CA LEU A 121 8.52 21.61 5.30
C LEU A 121 8.46 22.30 3.93
N GLY A 122 7.35 22.96 3.61
CA GLY A 122 7.14 23.62 2.33
C GLY A 122 6.62 22.70 1.23
N ALA A 123 6.11 23.31 0.16
CA ALA A 123 5.40 22.61 -0.91
C ALA A 123 6.29 21.64 -1.71
N LYS A 124 7.57 21.96 -1.91
CA LYS A 124 8.48 21.12 -2.69
C LYS A 124 8.74 19.77 -1.99
N VAL A 125 9.02 19.78 -0.69
CA VAL A 125 9.21 18.56 0.11
C VAL A 125 7.93 17.74 0.15
N ALA A 126 6.79 18.39 0.39
CA ALA A 126 5.49 17.72 0.42
C ALA A 126 5.12 17.06 -0.91
N ALA A 127 5.34 17.74 -2.04
CA ALA A 127 5.06 17.19 -3.36
C ALA A 127 5.99 16.00 -3.67
N HIS A 128 7.28 16.13 -3.38
CA HIS A 128 8.25 15.06 -3.62
C HIS A 128 7.91 13.79 -2.81
N PHE A 129 7.53 13.97 -1.54
CA PHE A 129 7.04 12.88 -0.70
C PHE A 129 5.86 12.14 -1.34
N ILE A 130 4.83 12.88 -1.79
CA ILE A 130 3.65 12.26 -2.42
C ILE A 130 4.01 11.55 -3.73
N GLN A 131 4.93 12.10 -4.53
CA GLN A 131 5.39 11.43 -5.77
C GLN A 131 6.11 10.09 -5.48
N LEU A 132 7.00 10.09 -4.49
CA LEU A 132 7.73 8.88 -4.11
C LEU A 132 6.79 7.82 -3.51
N ASP A 133 5.82 8.22 -2.70
CA ASP A 133 4.80 7.32 -2.17
C ASP A 133 3.90 6.77 -3.28
N ASP A 134 3.42 7.62 -4.19
CA ASP A 134 2.59 7.21 -5.34
C ASP A 134 3.30 6.15 -6.18
N TYR A 135 4.59 6.35 -6.50
CA TYR A 135 5.39 5.37 -7.22
C TYR A 135 5.40 3.98 -6.54
N ILE A 136 5.62 3.93 -5.23
CA ILE A 136 5.62 2.68 -4.46
C ILE A 136 4.21 2.06 -4.46
N GLN A 137 3.18 2.85 -4.20
CA GLN A 137 1.81 2.34 -4.11
C GLN A 137 1.27 1.86 -5.45
N THR A 138 1.59 2.54 -6.55
CA THR A 138 1.24 2.10 -7.89
C THR A 138 1.89 0.77 -8.22
N ALA A 139 3.17 0.59 -7.89
CA ALA A 139 3.86 -0.70 -8.09
C ALA A 139 3.17 -1.82 -7.30
N ILE A 140 2.90 -1.62 -6.01
CA ILE A 140 2.22 -2.62 -5.17
C ILE A 140 0.81 -2.92 -5.68
N LYS A 141 0.05 -1.88 -6.06
CA LYS A 141 -1.31 -2.04 -6.59
C LYS A 141 -1.29 -2.82 -7.91
N PHE A 142 -0.32 -2.56 -8.78
CA PHE A 142 -0.16 -3.29 -10.03
C PHE A 142 0.07 -4.78 -9.76
N GLU A 143 1.06 -5.15 -8.94
CA GLU A 143 1.36 -6.55 -8.62
C GLU A 143 0.13 -7.27 -8.04
N ILE A 144 -0.60 -6.61 -7.12
CA ILE A 144 -1.84 -7.18 -6.57
C ILE A 144 -2.90 -7.39 -7.65
N LEU A 145 -3.14 -6.42 -8.52
CA LEU A 145 -4.19 -6.51 -9.52
C LEU A 145 -3.87 -7.52 -10.63
N ASP A 146 -2.59 -7.71 -10.96
CA ASP A 146 -2.14 -8.66 -11.98
C ASP A 146 -2.39 -10.12 -11.56
N GLU A 147 -2.39 -10.41 -10.26
CA GLU A 147 -2.68 -11.74 -9.72
C GLU A 147 -4.18 -12.01 -9.51
N LEU A 148 -5.03 -11.00 -9.63
CA LEU A 148 -6.46 -11.15 -9.31
C LEU A 148 -7.29 -11.50 -10.55
N PRO A 149 -8.21 -12.47 -10.43
CA PRO A 149 -9.18 -12.75 -11.48
C PRO A 149 -10.13 -11.56 -11.66
N PHE A 150 -10.68 -11.38 -12.85
CA PHE A 150 -11.70 -10.34 -13.08
C PHE A 150 -13.10 -10.82 -12.72
N ILE A 151 -13.95 -9.88 -12.25
CA ILE A 151 -15.37 -10.17 -11.99
C ILE A 151 -16.03 -10.59 -13.30
N GLY A 152 -16.65 -11.78 -13.29
CA GLY A 152 -17.36 -12.32 -14.44
C GLY A 152 -16.47 -13.04 -15.47
N GLU A 153 -15.17 -13.20 -15.22
CA GLU A 153 -14.24 -13.88 -16.12
C GLU A 153 -14.55 -15.38 -16.31
N PHE A 154 -15.07 -16.03 -15.26
CA PHE A 154 -15.29 -17.48 -15.22
C PHE A 154 -16.76 -17.90 -15.13
N THR A 155 -17.69 -16.94 -15.14
CA THR A 155 -19.14 -17.21 -15.12
C THR A 155 -19.67 -17.31 -16.54
N HIS A 156 -20.08 -18.51 -16.97
CA HIS A 156 -20.77 -18.77 -18.24
C HIS A 156 -22.25 -18.35 -18.20
#